data_AF-A0A5K1K7N2-F1
#
_entry.id   AF-A0A5K1K7N2-F1
#
_cell.length_a   1.000
_cell.length_b   1.000
_cell.length_c   1.000
_cell.angle_alpha   90.00
_cell.angle_beta   90.00
_cell.angle_gamma   90.00
#
_symmetry.space_group_name_H-M   'P 1'
#
loop_
_entity.id
_entity.type
_entity.pdbx_description
1 polymer ?
#
loop_
_entity_poly.entity_id
_entity_poly.type
_entity_poly.pdbx_seq_one_letter_code
_entity_poly.pdbx_strand_id
1 'polypeptide(L)'
;MITARISNINSTTTREDLQSYLALKGLPVAPGQRGLAFTETEGGGQRTTVSFADKTTFKRALALPMAERMLGDREIIIDDDFDGFTVLSEGIQIDIVALHGLNGHAIRSWEYHDRGTTFMWLRDSLPENVPGARIMVYGYNANVLQDVSTGRLRDQAANRPLILLAHSMGGLIIKQALLIANTRADGRFNSILNSVAGVIFLGTPHRGGNGVDTATFIANFIRAFKVNVRADLLKSLDPNSMVLFDLTDDFRQLVATKGIEIASLFETKKTKFSWPISPVWIVEEQSAILGTVGERKASINADHANLCKFKNVADSGLIATMQVIKEISRDVTPEIVALHPSSQPAPAPDGLKYTCLSDPEKLGSSDSYPVLVLGKYSYWALSYIDNRYAMEIVAYDSQKNLVGRWSKAGARYVQRIEYDEGSRQVKFVGQSSLSVAFGLDELKVTRGTRFG
;
A
#
# COMPACT_ATOMS: atom_id res chain seq x y z
N MET A 1 5.50 -8.15 24.05
CA MET A 1 5.02 -6.75 23.97
C MET A 1 3.55 -6.77 23.55
N ILE A 2 2.76 -5.79 23.98
CA ILE A 2 1.36 -5.63 23.51
C ILE A 2 1.14 -4.15 23.18
N THR A 3 0.61 -3.87 21.99
CA THR A 3 0.44 -2.52 21.48
C THR A 3 -0.97 -1.99 21.76
N ALA A 4 -1.06 -0.74 22.24
CA ALA A 4 -2.28 0.07 22.27
C ALA A 4 -2.11 1.30 21.37
N ARG A 5 -3.21 1.93 21.01
CA ARG A 5 -3.23 3.25 20.38
C ARG A 5 -3.49 4.31 21.44
N ILE A 6 -2.77 5.43 21.34
CA ILE A 6 -3.03 6.62 22.15
C ILE A 6 -3.44 7.74 21.20
N SER A 7 -4.57 8.38 21.47
CA SER A 7 -5.17 9.43 20.64
C SER A 7 -5.49 10.69 21.45
N ASN A 8 -5.87 11.77 20.75
CA ASN A 8 -6.15 13.10 21.31
C ASN A 8 -4.95 13.76 22.02
N ILE A 9 -3.75 13.46 21.52
CA ILE A 9 -2.50 14.05 21.99
C ILE A 9 -2.39 15.49 21.45
N ASN A 10 -1.76 16.41 22.17
CA ASN A 10 -1.54 17.76 21.66
C ASN A 10 -0.51 17.73 20.50
N SER A 11 -0.68 18.56 19.47
CA SER A 11 0.24 18.59 18.32
C SER A 11 1.67 18.98 18.68
N THR A 12 1.86 19.67 19.81
CA THR A 12 3.19 20.04 20.33
C THR A 12 3.82 18.99 21.23
N THR A 13 3.10 17.91 21.58
CA THR A 13 3.62 16.86 22.45
C THR A 13 4.73 16.08 21.76
N THR A 14 5.89 16.01 22.39
CA THR A 14 7.02 15.23 21.89
C THR A 14 6.92 13.76 22.31
N ARG A 15 7.79 12.93 21.72
CA ARG A 15 7.94 11.53 22.13
C ARG A 15 8.35 11.43 23.60
N GLU A 16 9.27 12.28 24.01
CA GLU A 16 9.86 12.33 25.34
C GLU A 16 8.80 12.73 26.38
N ASP A 17 7.89 13.64 26.02
CA ASP A 17 6.76 14.03 26.89
C ASP A 17 5.82 12.85 27.14
N LEU A 18 5.43 12.13 26.09
CA LEU A 18 4.55 10.97 26.21
C LEU A 18 5.21 9.84 27.01
N GLN A 19 6.50 9.57 26.77
CA GLN A 19 7.25 8.55 27.51
C GLN A 19 7.38 8.92 28.99
N SER A 20 7.70 10.18 29.28
CA SER A 20 7.76 10.71 30.64
C SER A 20 6.43 10.58 31.37
N TYR A 21 5.33 10.95 30.71
CA TYR A 21 3.98 10.78 31.24
C TYR A 21 3.66 9.32 31.57
N LEU A 22 3.91 8.39 30.63
CA LEU A 22 3.65 6.97 30.84
C LEU A 22 4.52 6.40 31.98
N ALA A 23 5.78 6.80 32.07
CA ALA A 23 6.68 6.41 33.15
C ALA A 23 6.17 6.91 34.53
N LEU A 24 5.72 8.15 34.62
CA LEU A 24 5.12 8.72 35.84
C LEU A 24 3.85 7.97 36.28
N LYS A 25 3.09 7.43 35.32
CA LYS A 25 1.93 6.57 35.59
C LYS A 25 2.28 5.12 35.92
N GLY A 26 3.57 4.78 35.98
CA GLY A 26 4.04 3.42 36.19
C GLY A 26 3.60 2.48 35.06
N LEU A 27 3.58 3.00 33.84
CA LEU A 27 3.22 2.32 32.60
C LEU A 27 4.46 2.22 31.67
N PRO A 28 5.48 1.42 32.04
CA PRO A 28 6.70 1.34 31.24
C PRO A 28 6.43 0.84 29.82
N VAL A 29 6.96 1.58 28.85
CA VAL A 29 6.97 1.22 27.43
C VAL A 29 7.95 0.06 27.21
N ALA A 30 7.68 -0.78 26.21
CA ALA A 30 8.51 -1.93 25.89
C ALA A 30 9.93 -1.52 25.46
N PRO A 31 10.97 -2.22 25.96
CA PRO A 31 12.34 -2.01 25.49
C PRO A 31 12.45 -2.27 23.98
N GLY A 32 13.17 -1.39 23.27
CA GLY A 32 13.38 -1.53 21.83
C GLY A 32 12.17 -1.17 20.96
N GLN A 33 11.11 -0.57 21.52
CA GLN A 33 10.07 0.05 20.70
C GLN A 33 10.71 1.10 19.77
N ARG A 34 10.69 0.83 18.48
CA ARG A 34 11.14 1.77 17.45
C ARG A 34 10.04 2.79 17.19
N GLY A 35 10.36 4.07 17.43
CA GLY A 35 9.59 5.23 17.01
C GLY A 35 8.15 5.31 17.54
N LEU A 36 7.86 6.31 18.37
CA LEU A 36 6.49 6.84 18.44
C LEU A 36 6.30 7.73 17.21
N ALA A 37 5.62 7.20 16.19
CA ALA A 37 5.16 7.98 15.06
C ALA A 37 3.88 8.72 15.50
N PHE A 38 3.94 10.05 15.52
CA PHE A 38 2.75 10.87 15.78
C PHE A 38 2.12 11.23 14.46
N THR A 39 0.83 10.96 14.34
CA THR A 39 0.04 11.35 13.18
C THR A 39 -1.03 12.32 13.62
N GLU A 40 -1.15 13.44 12.91
CA GLU A 40 -2.19 14.42 13.15
C GLU A 40 -3.59 13.85 12.86
N THR A 41 -4.57 14.40 13.55
CA THR A 41 -6.00 14.11 13.39
C THR A 41 -6.72 15.39 12.94
N GLU A 42 -7.85 15.25 12.24
CA GLU A 42 -8.67 16.36 11.72
C GLU A 42 -9.13 17.38 12.79
N GLY A 43 -9.01 17.05 14.08
CA GLY A 43 -9.29 17.95 15.21
C GLY A 43 -8.07 18.66 15.79
N GLY A 44 -6.94 18.70 15.09
CA GLY A 44 -5.70 19.32 15.58
C GLY A 44 -5.09 18.59 16.78
N GLY A 45 -5.39 17.31 16.93
CA GLY A 45 -4.72 16.42 17.87
C GLY A 45 -3.77 15.47 17.15
N GLN A 46 -3.07 14.64 17.91
CA GLN A 46 -2.20 13.60 17.40
C GLN A 46 -2.62 12.24 17.96
N ARG A 47 -2.18 11.19 17.28
CA ARG A 47 -2.26 9.80 17.74
C ARG A 47 -0.97 9.06 17.47
N THR A 48 -0.70 8.02 18.25
CA THR A 48 0.46 7.15 18.09
C THR A 48 0.17 5.74 18.61
N THR A 49 1.08 4.81 18.37
CA THR A 49 1.01 3.43 18.91
C THR A 49 2.06 3.22 19.98
N VAL A 50 1.67 2.65 21.12
CA VAL A 50 2.56 2.34 22.24
C VAL A 50 2.54 0.86 22.52
N SER A 51 3.71 0.22 22.48
CA SER A 51 3.92 -1.15 22.91
C SER A 51 4.34 -1.17 24.37
N PHE A 52 3.56 -1.80 25.24
CA PHE A 52 3.88 -1.93 26.66
C PHE A 52 4.75 -3.16 26.93
N ALA A 53 5.56 -3.08 27.99
CA ALA A 53 6.53 -4.11 28.37
C ALA A 53 5.87 -5.49 28.57
N ASP A 54 4.70 -5.51 29.20
CA ASP A 54 3.98 -6.73 29.55
C ASP A 54 2.45 -6.54 29.54
N LYS A 55 1.72 -7.66 29.66
CA LYS A 55 0.25 -7.69 29.62
C LYS A 55 -0.40 -7.01 30.83
N THR A 56 0.24 -7.03 31.99
CA THR A 56 -0.27 -6.41 33.21
C THR A 56 -0.21 -4.89 33.05
N THR A 57 0.93 -4.37 32.58
CA THR A 57 1.12 -2.95 32.27
C THR A 57 0.14 -2.46 31.21
N PHE A 58 -0.02 -3.21 30.11
CA PHE A 58 -1.02 -2.92 29.07
C PHE A 58 -2.45 -2.82 29.63
N LYS A 59 -2.88 -3.80 30.44
CA LYS A 59 -4.21 -3.76 31.07
C LYS A 59 -4.38 -2.58 32.02
N ARG A 60 -3.34 -2.22 32.77
CA ARG A 60 -3.36 -1.03 33.64
C ARG A 60 -3.49 0.25 32.82
N ALA A 61 -2.83 0.34 31.67
CA ALA A 61 -2.96 1.49 30.77
C ALA A 61 -4.40 1.65 30.25
N LEU A 62 -5.03 0.56 29.80
CA LEU A 62 -6.44 0.59 29.36
C LEU A 62 -7.42 0.92 30.49
N ALA A 63 -7.11 0.50 31.72
CA ALA A 63 -7.93 0.76 32.91
C ALA A 63 -7.60 2.09 33.60
N LEU A 64 -6.68 2.90 33.06
CA LEU A 64 -6.26 4.15 33.69
C LEU A 64 -7.48 5.08 33.83
N PRO A 65 -7.78 5.61 35.04
CA PRO A 65 -8.93 6.48 35.24
C PRO A 65 -8.86 7.74 34.38
N MET A 66 -10.01 8.28 33.95
CA MET A 66 -10.06 9.50 33.11
C MET A 66 -9.30 10.68 33.72
N ALA A 67 -9.42 10.90 35.03
CA ALA A 67 -8.68 11.96 35.74
C ALA A 67 -7.15 11.81 35.67
N GLU A 68 -6.65 10.60 35.38
CA GLU A 68 -5.24 10.33 35.22
C GLU A 68 -4.77 10.37 33.77
N ARG A 69 -5.68 10.52 32.80
CA ARG A 69 -5.40 10.59 31.35
C ARG A 69 -5.04 11.99 30.85
N MET A 70 -4.72 12.92 31.75
CA MET A 70 -4.29 14.27 31.35
C MET A 70 -2.83 14.27 30.93
N LEU A 71 -2.57 14.54 29.64
CA LEU A 71 -1.25 14.81 29.08
C LEU A 71 -1.19 16.27 28.63
N GLY A 72 -0.55 17.11 29.43
CA GLY A 72 -0.63 18.55 29.26
C GLY A 72 -2.06 19.04 29.54
N ASP A 73 -2.65 19.72 28.56
CA ASP A 73 -4.01 20.27 28.61
C ASP A 73 -5.08 19.35 28.00
N ARG A 74 -4.70 18.18 27.48
CA ARG A 74 -5.63 17.25 26.82
C ARG A 74 -5.79 15.94 27.57
N GLU A 75 -7.02 15.45 27.57
CA GLU A 75 -7.33 14.09 28.00
C GLU A 75 -7.05 13.11 26.84
N ILE A 76 -6.06 12.23 27.02
CA ILE A 76 -5.71 11.24 26.01
C ILE A 76 -6.67 10.04 26.05
N ILE A 77 -6.87 9.43 24.90
CA ILE A 77 -7.64 8.19 24.77
C ILE A 77 -6.66 7.04 24.57
N ILE A 78 -6.77 5.97 25.35
CA ILE A 78 -6.00 4.74 25.17
C ILE A 78 -6.97 3.63 24.78
N ASP A 79 -6.81 3.08 23.58
CA ASP A 79 -7.64 2.02 23.03
C ASP A 79 -6.81 0.83 22.51
N ASP A 80 -7.43 -0.34 22.45
CA ASP A 80 -6.85 -1.54 21.86
C ASP A 80 -7.74 -2.17 20.79
N ASP A 81 -8.75 -1.46 20.29
CA ASP A 81 -9.57 -1.91 19.17
C ASP A 81 -8.93 -1.60 17.82
N PHE A 82 -8.18 -0.49 17.73
CA PHE A 82 -7.60 0.03 16.51
C PHE A 82 -8.62 0.28 15.39
N ASP A 83 -9.86 0.63 15.73
CA ASP A 83 -10.90 0.94 14.75
C ASP A 83 -10.49 2.14 13.88
N GLY A 84 -10.65 2.02 12.57
CA GLY A 84 -10.21 2.98 11.58
C GLY A 84 -8.70 2.94 11.30
N PHE A 85 -8.17 4.02 10.72
CA PHE A 85 -6.75 4.13 10.37
C PHE A 85 -5.85 4.25 11.60
N THR A 86 -4.75 3.51 11.58
CA THR A 86 -3.63 3.70 12.52
C THR A 86 -2.33 3.67 11.72
N VAL A 87 -1.55 4.74 11.81
CA VAL A 87 -0.22 4.82 11.19
C VAL A 87 0.79 4.11 12.09
N LEU A 88 1.59 3.25 11.48
CA LEU A 88 2.65 2.48 12.11
C LEU A 88 4.04 3.04 11.75
N SER A 89 4.14 3.73 10.62
CA SER A 89 5.35 4.38 10.15
C SER A 89 4.99 5.54 9.23
N GLU A 90 5.70 6.66 9.38
CA GLU A 90 5.50 7.87 8.58
C GLU A 90 6.24 7.78 7.24
N GLY A 91 5.69 8.44 6.23
CA GLY A 91 6.27 8.51 4.89
C GLY A 91 5.47 9.42 3.96
N ILE A 92 6.12 9.83 2.87
CA ILE A 92 5.55 10.79 1.90
C ILE A 92 5.59 10.28 0.46
N GLN A 93 6.24 9.15 0.17
CA GLN A 93 6.40 8.69 -1.21
C GLN A 93 5.27 7.75 -1.64
N ILE A 94 4.84 6.86 -0.75
CA ILE A 94 3.86 5.82 -1.03
C ILE A 94 3.07 5.50 0.24
N ASP A 95 1.78 5.19 0.09
CA ASP A 95 0.95 4.71 1.19
C ASP A 95 0.74 3.19 1.07
N ILE A 96 0.92 2.47 2.18
CA ILE A 96 0.62 1.04 2.28
C ILE A 96 -0.39 0.84 3.39
N VAL A 97 -1.61 0.40 3.05
CA VAL A 97 -2.69 0.17 4.02
C VAL A 97 -3.00 -1.31 4.12
N ALA A 98 -2.88 -1.85 5.33
CA ALA A 98 -3.12 -3.26 5.63
C ALA A 98 -4.50 -3.50 6.27
N LEU A 99 -5.29 -4.39 5.67
CA LEU A 99 -6.63 -4.78 6.13
C LEU A 99 -6.64 -6.25 6.57
N HIS A 100 -7.03 -6.45 7.82
CA HIS A 100 -7.17 -7.78 8.40
C HIS A 100 -8.36 -8.54 7.78
N GLY A 101 -8.43 -9.86 8.00
CA GLY A 101 -9.59 -10.67 7.64
C GLY A 101 -10.74 -10.57 8.66
N LEU A 102 -11.85 -11.26 8.38
CA LEU A 102 -13.02 -11.33 9.27
C LEU A 102 -12.64 -11.90 10.65
N ASN A 103 -13.20 -11.29 11.71
CA ASN A 103 -12.89 -11.59 13.11
C ASN A 103 -11.39 -11.42 13.48
N GLY A 104 -10.61 -10.83 12.58
CA GLY A 104 -9.23 -10.42 12.82
C GLY A 104 -9.17 -9.11 13.59
N HIS A 105 -7.97 -8.75 14.06
CA HIS A 105 -7.71 -7.51 14.76
C HIS A 105 -6.60 -6.75 14.04
N ALA A 106 -6.73 -5.42 13.92
CA ALA A 106 -5.89 -4.60 13.03
C ALA A 106 -4.39 -4.75 13.25
N ILE A 107 -3.92 -4.94 14.50
CA ILE A 107 -2.52 -5.25 14.81
C ILE A 107 -2.25 -6.77 14.83
N ARG A 108 -2.93 -7.52 15.70
CA ARG A 108 -2.66 -8.95 15.96
C ARG A 108 -2.78 -9.88 14.75
N SER A 109 -3.49 -9.48 13.69
CA SER A 109 -3.53 -10.25 12.45
C SER A 109 -2.15 -10.31 11.76
N TRP A 110 -1.32 -9.29 11.94
CA TRP A 110 0.00 -9.14 11.30
C TRP A 110 1.17 -9.38 12.25
N GLU A 111 0.89 -9.77 13.49
CA GLU A 111 1.87 -9.95 14.55
C GLU A 111 2.09 -11.44 14.83
N TYR A 112 3.34 -11.87 14.78
CA TYR A 112 3.72 -13.17 15.29
C TYR A 112 3.99 -13.07 16.80
N HIS A 113 3.46 -14.05 17.54
CA HIS A 113 3.68 -14.19 18.97
C HIS A 113 4.11 -15.62 19.29
N ASP A 114 5.28 -15.77 19.92
CA ASP A 114 5.73 -17.05 20.48
C ASP A 114 6.67 -16.82 21.66
N ARG A 115 6.36 -17.46 22.81
CA ARG A 115 7.22 -17.52 24.00
C ARG A 115 7.96 -16.22 24.37
N GLY A 116 7.26 -15.08 24.29
CA GLY A 116 7.80 -13.77 24.65
C GLY A 116 8.40 -12.97 23.48
N THR A 117 8.63 -13.60 22.32
CA THR A 117 8.96 -12.93 21.07
C THR A 117 7.70 -12.41 20.40
N THR A 118 7.73 -11.14 20.00
CA THR A 118 6.66 -10.49 19.25
C THR A 118 7.26 -9.79 18.05
N PHE A 119 6.72 -10.02 16.86
CA PHE A 119 7.22 -9.40 15.64
C PHE A 119 6.06 -8.93 14.78
N MET A 120 5.92 -7.60 14.70
CA MET A 120 4.88 -6.93 13.93
C MET A 120 5.55 -6.40 12.67
N TRP A 121 5.65 -7.23 11.63
CA TRP A 121 6.54 -6.99 10.50
C TRP A 121 6.20 -5.71 9.69
N LEU A 122 4.93 -5.27 9.69
CA LEU A 122 4.53 -4.00 9.06
C LEU A 122 5.18 -2.79 9.75
N ARG A 123 5.39 -2.85 11.07
CA ARG A 123 6.08 -1.80 11.83
C ARG A 123 7.58 -2.05 11.89
N ASP A 124 7.97 -3.29 12.11
CA ASP A 124 9.33 -3.64 12.54
C ASP A 124 10.29 -3.90 11.36
N SER A 125 9.77 -4.17 10.16
CA SER A 125 10.59 -4.56 8.98
C SER A 125 10.23 -3.81 7.71
N LEU A 126 8.94 -3.57 7.43
CA LEU A 126 8.51 -2.92 6.21
C LEU A 126 9.08 -1.50 5.99
N PRO A 127 9.22 -0.62 7.02
CA PRO A 127 9.78 0.71 6.82
C PRO A 127 11.23 0.71 6.32
N GLU A 128 12.05 -0.25 6.76
CA GLU A 128 13.43 -0.38 6.32
C GLU A 128 13.53 -0.93 4.88
N ASN A 129 12.51 -1.67 4.45
CA ASN A 129 12.47 -2.33 3.16
C ASN A 129 11.82 -1.47 2.07
N VAL A 130 10.97 -0.53 2.45
CA VAL A 130 10.38 0.48 1.56
C VAL A 130 10.53 1.86 2.22
N PRO A 131 11.75 2.44 2.20
CA PRO A 131 11.99 3.75 2.79
C PRO A 131 11.06 4.82 2.19
N GLY A 132 10.55 5.72 3.02
CA GLY A 132 9.62 6.77 2.59
C GLY A 132 8.16 6.31 2.44
N ALA A 133 7.86 5.02 2.67
CA ALA A 133 6.48 4.53 2.73
C ALA A 133 5.80 4.88 4.05
N ARG A 134 4.59 5.44 3.96
CA ARG A 134 3.68 5.53 5.10
C ARG A 134 2.92 4.23 5.24
N ILE A 135 3.06 3.59 6.38
CA ILE A 135 2.49 2.26 6.63
C ILE A 135 1.36 2.38 7.63
N MET A 136 0.21 1.83 7.26
CA MET A 136 -1.03 1.94 8.03
C MET A 136 -1.71 0.58 8.17
N VAL A 137 -2.40 0.39 9.28
CA VAL A 137 -3.45 -0.63 9.40
C VAL A 137 -4.81 0.03 9.44
N TYR A 138 -5.81 -0.69 8.97
CA TYR A 138 -7.20 -0.26 9.04
C TYR A 138 -8.02 -1.31 9.78
N GLY A 139 -8.47 -0.95 10.99
CA GLY A 139 -9.36 -1.77 11.80
C GLY A 139 -10.82 -1.56 11.43
N TYR A 140 -11.59 -2.63 11.33
CA TYR A 140 -13.02 -2.55 11.05
C TYR A 140 -13.82 -3.63 11.78
N ASN A 141 -15.00 -3.23 12.26
CA ASN A 141 -15.96 -4.17 12.81
C ASN A 141 -16.98 -4.69 11.78
N ALA A 142 -17.22 -3.97 10.66
CA ALA A 142 -17.91 -4.47 9.43
C ALA A 142 -18.14 -3.37 8.34
N ASN A 143 -17.93 -2.07 8.63
CA ASN A 143 -18.39 -0.98 7.74
C ASN A 143 -17.25 -0.15 7.11
N VAL A 144 -16.37 -0.80 6.36
CA VAL A 144 -15.16 -0.19 5.75
C VAL A 144 -15.45 0.96 4.79
N LEU A 145 -16.58 0.91 4.08
CA LEU A 145 -16.94 1.89 3.05
C LEU A 145 -17.24 3.29 3.58
N GLN A 146 -17.84 3.38 4.76
CA GLN A 146 -18.21 4.66 5.34
C GLN A 146 -16.94 5.42 5.75
N ASP A 147 -15.99 4.73 6.35
CA ASP A 147 -14.75 5.32 6.89
C ASP A 147 -13.65 5.58 5.83
N VAL A 148 -13.60 4.78 4.76
CA VAL A 148 -12.76 5.11 3.59
C VAL A 148 -13.29 6.36 2.88
N SER A 149 -14.61 6.62 2.95
CA SER A 149 -15.26 7.76 2.30
C SER A 149 -15.33 9.05 3.13
N THR A 150 -15.21 8.97 4.46
CA THR A 150 -15.42 10.11 5.37
C THR A 150 -14.25 11.08 5.49
N GLY A 151 -13.15 10.87 4.74
CA GLY A 151 -12.11 11.89 4.61
C GLY A 151 -10.84 11.67 5.41
N ARG A 152 -10.75 10.61 6.23
CA ARG A 152 -9.56 10.34 7.08
C ARG A 152 -8.26 10.03 6.32
N LEU A 153 -8.35 9.61 5.05
CA LEU A 153 -7.21 9.47 4.16
C LEU A 153 -6.80 10.80 3.51
N ARG A 154 -7.65 11.83 3.55
CA ARG A 154 -7.66 12.89 2.54
C ARG A 154 -6.79 14.09 2.90
N ASP A 155 -6.64 14.41 4.18
CA ASP A 155 -6.00 15.67 4.56
C ASP A 155 -4.46 15.64 4.53
N GLN A 156 -3.85 14.47 4.31
CA GLN A 156 -2.40 14.37 4.07
C GLN A 156 -2.01 13.50 2.85
N ALA A 157 -2.92 12.78 2.20
CA ALA A 157 -2.59 11.75 1.18
C ALA A 157 -2.96 12.08 -0.27
N ALA A 158 -3.49 13.27 -0.56
CA ALA A 158 -3.88 13.60 -1.93
C ALA A 158 -2.68 13.37 -2.87
N ASN A 159 -2.85 12.47 -3.83
CA ASN A 159 -1.90 12.18 -4.92
C ASN A 159 -0.66 11.35 -4.55
N ARG A 160 -0.72 10.43 -3.58
CA ARG A 160 0.34 9.41 -3.42
C ARG A 160 -0.10 8.05 -3.98
N PRO A 161 0.81 7.23 -4.57
CA PRO A 161 0.48 5.85 -4.87
C PRO A 161 0.04 5.12 -3.60
N LEU A 162 -1.04 4.35 -3.71
CA LEU A 162 -1.63 3.59 -2.62
C LEU A 162 -1.57 2.09 -2.94
N ILE A 163 -0.90 1.33 -2.08
CA ILE A 163 -0.89 -0.12 -2.08
C ILE A 163 -1.82 -0.60 -0.97
N LEU A 164 -2.78 -1.46 -1.34
CA LEU A 164 -3.67 -2.11 -0.40
C LEU A 164 -3.20 -3.55 -0.13
N LEU A 165 -2.91 -3.87 1.12
CA LEU A 165 -2.51 -5.20 1.56
C LEU A 165 -3.68 -5.85 2.31
N ALA A 166 -4.15 -7.01 1.87
CA ALA A 166 -5.38 -7.58 2.41
C ALA A 166 -5.21 -9.04 2.78
N HIS A 167 -5.57 -9.42 4.00
CA HIS A 167 -5.67 -10.82 4.39
C HIS A 167 -7.09 -11.33 4.26
N SER A 168 -7.26 -12.49 3.62
CA SER A 168 -8.51 -13.24 3.63
C SER A 168 -9.71 -12.39 3.19
N MET A 169 -10.80 -12.35 3.95
CA MET A 169 -11.99 -11.54 3.64
C MET A 169 -11.74 -10.02 3.56
N GLY A 170 -10.64 -9.51 4.12
CA GLY A 170 -10.25 -8.10 3.94
C GLY A 170 -10.08 -7.74 2.46
N GLY A 171 -9.66 -8.70 1.63
CA GLY A 171 -9.52 -8.49 0.19
C GLY A 171 -10.86 -8.36 -0.54
N LEU A 172 -11.90 -9.07 -0.10
CA LEU A 172 -13.25 -8.92 -0.65
C LEU A 172 -13.84 -7.54 -0.33
N ILE A 173 -13.57 -7.04 0.87
CA ILE A 173 -13.96 -5.70 1.27
C ILE A 173 -13.27 -4.66 0.41
N ILE A 174 -11.98 -4.81 0.13
CA ILE A 174 -11.25 -3.92 -0.78
C ILE A 174 -11.89 -3.93 -2.17
N LYS A 175 -12.18 -5.12 -2.74
CA LYS A 175 -12.85 -5.21 -4.04
C LYS A 175 -14.15 -4.42 -4.07
N GLN A 176 -15.03 -4.68 -3.11
CA GLN A 176 -16.32 -3.98 -2.99
C GLN A 176 -16.12 -2.47 -2.85
N ALA A 177 -15.15 -2.05 -2.03
CA ALA A 177 -14.85 -0.65 -1.80
C ALA A 177 -14.44 0.07 -3.08
N LEU A 178 -13.55 -0.54 -3.86
CA LEU A 178 -13.07 0.02 -5.12
C LEU A 178 -14.15 0.03 -6.20
N LEU A 179 -15.00 -0.99 -6.27
CA LEU A 179 -16.11 -1.04 -7.21
C LEU A 179 -17.20 -0.01 -6.89
N ILE A 180 -17.53 0.18 -5.61
CA ILE A 180 -18.44 1.25 -5.18
C ILE A 180 -17.81 2.61 -5.46
N ALA A 181 -16.53 2.80 -5.18
CA ALA A 181 -15.83 4.05 -5.49
C ALA A 181 -15.88 4.36 -7.00
N ASN A 182 -15.73 3.34 -7.85
CA ASN A 182 -15.77 3.48 -9.31
C ASN A 182 -17.17 3.82 -9.87
N THR A 183 -18.24 3.45 -9.17
CA THR A 183 -19.63 3.73 -9.60
C THR A 183 -20.18 5.04 -9.04
N ARG A 184 -19.56 5.63 -8.01
CA ARG A 184 -19.99 6.89 -7.41
C ARG A 184 -19.43 8.10 -8.16
N ALA A 185 -20.31 8.99 -8.59
CA ALA A 185 -19.96 10.29 -9.17
C ALA A 185 -19.60 11.34 -8.11
N ASP A 186 -18.72 10.98 -7.16
CA ASP A 186 -18.19 11.92 -6.16
C ASP A 186 -16.66 11.96 -6.28
N GLY A 187 -16.12 13.18 -6.50
CA GLY A 187 -14.70 13.42 -6.77
C GLY A 187 -13.76 12.89 -5.67
N ARG A 188 -14.25 12.70 -4.45
CA ARG A 188 -13.48 12.09 -3.35
C ARG A 188 -13.13 10.63 -3.62
N PHE A 189 -14.11 9.86 -4.09
CA PHE A 189 -13.90 8.45 -4.42
C PHE A 189 -12.99 8.29 -5.63
N ASN A 190 -13.14 9.16 -6.62
CA ASN A 190 -12.26 9.18 -7.79
C ASN A 190 -10.81 9.47 -7.42
N SER A 191 -10.55 10.39 -6.48
CA SER A 191 -9.19 10.67 -6.01
C SER A 191 -8.56 9.45 -5.36
N ILE A 192 -9.27 8.76 -4.46
CA ILE A 192 -8.77 7.54 -3.81
C ILE A 192 -8.53 6.45 -4.85
N LEU A 193 -9.51 6.22 -5.73
CA LEU A 193 -9.42 5.18 -6.75
C LEU A 193 -8.25 5.40 -7.71
N ASN A 194 -7.98 6.65 -8.10
CA ASN A 194 -6.85 6.99 -8.97
C ASN A 194 -5.50 6.91 -8.24
N SER A 195 -5.49 7.01 -6.91
CA SER A 195 -4.29 6.77 -6.09
C SER A 195 -3.98 5.28 -5.94
N VAL A 196 -4.97 4.38 -6.03
CA VAL A 196 -4.75 2.93 -5.89
C VAL A 196 -3.88 2.43 -7.04
N ALA A 197 -2.64 2.10 -6.69
CA ALA A 197 -1.63 1.68 -7.64
C ALA A 197 -1.38 0.16 -7.59
N GLY A 198 -1.66 -0.49 -6.45
CA GLY A 198 -1.58 -1.94 -6.34
C GLY A 198 -2.44 -2.54 -5.22
N VAL A 199 -2.79 -3.81 -5.36
CA VAL A 199 -3.46 -4.61 -4.34
C VAL A 199 -2.75 -5.96 -4.17
N ILE A 200 -2.40 -6.29 -2.93
CA ILE A 200 -1.72 -7.52 -2.55
C ILE A 200 -2.67 -8.32 -1.68
N PHE A 201 -3.10 -9.49 -2.18
CA PHE A 201 -3.98 -10.40 -1.49
C PHE A 201 -3.19 -11.52 -0.81
N LEU A 202 -3.43 -11.75 0.48
CA LEU A 202 -2.96 -12.91 1.22
C LEU A 202 -4.14 -13.84 1.49
N GLY A 203 -4.28 -14.88 0.67
CA GLY A 203 -5.32 -15.90 0.79
C GLY A 203 -6.73 -15.32 0.65
N THR A 204 -6.93 -14.31 -0.19
CA THR A 204 -8.28 -13.78 -0.43
C THR A 204 -9.04 -14.73 -1.35
N PRO A 205 -10.22 -15.24 -0.96
CA PRO A 205 -10.97 -16.17 -1.79
C PRO A 205 -11.69 -15.37 -2.90
N HIS A 206 -11.15 -15.39 -4.12
CA HIS A 206 -11.69 -14.63 -5.25
C HIS A 206 -12.79 -15.36 -6.01
N ARG A 207 -12.81 -16.69 -5.99
CA ARG A 207 -13.80 -17.49 -6.71
C ARG A 207 -14.80 -18.09 -5.74
N GLY A 208 -16.06 -17.70 -5.87
CA GLY A 208 -17.24 -18.41 -5.38
C GLY A 208 -18.15 -18.65 -6.58
N GLY A 209 -18.58 -19.89 -6.79
CA GLY A 209 -19.33 -20.27 -8.00
C GLY A 209 -18.43 -20.82 -9.13
N ASN A 210 -18.92 -21.90 -9.78
CA ASN A 210 -18.24 -22.73 -10.79
C ASN A 210 -17.00 -23.50 -10.30
N GLY A 211 -17.22 -24.48 -9.41
CA GLY A 211 -16.24 -25.54 -9.09
C GLY A 211 -15.64 -25.48 -7.69
N VAL A 212 -15.81 -24.37 -6.96
CA VAL A 212 -15.43 -24.26 -5.55
C VAL A 212 -16.68 -24.38 -4.69
N ASP A 213 -16.73 -25.38 -3.81
CA ASP A 213 -17.81 -25.55 -2.84
C ASP A 213 -17.77 -24.40 -1.82
N THR A 214 -18.57 -23.38 -2.10
CA THR A 214 -18.59 -22.15 -1.31
C THR A 214 -19.21 -22.38 0.07
N ALA A 215 -20.10 -23.37 0.21
CA ALA A 215 -20.62 -23.78 1.50
C ALA A 215 -19.52 -24.43 2.35
N THR A 216 -18.69 -25.29 1.74
CA THR A 216 -17.51 -25.86 2.41
C THR A 216 -16.49 -24.79 2.79
N PHE A 217 -16.24 -23.80 1.91
CA PHE A 217 -15.41 -22.63 2.25
C PHE A 217 -15.93 -21.93 3.51
N ILE A 218 -17.20 -21.53 3.52
CA ILE A 218 -17.83 -20.82 4.65
C ILE A 218 -17.76 -21.66 5.93
N ALA A 219 -18.05 -22.96 5.84
CA ALA A 219 -18.00 -23.87 6.98
C ALA A 219 -16.57 -23.98 7.57
N ASN A 220 -15.57 -24.20 6.71
CA ASN A 220 -14.16 -24.24 7.11
C ASN A 220 -13.71 -22.92 7.72
N PHE A 221 -14.17 -21.80 7.15
CA PHE A 221 -13.84 -20.45 7.60
C PHE A 221 -14.42 -20.13 8.98
N ILE A 222 -15.75 -20.31 9.17
CA ILE A 222 -16.43 -20.10 10.46
C ILE A 222 -15.73 -20.89 11.56
N ARG A 223 -15.37 -22.13 11.24
CA ARG A 223 -14.69 -23.05 12.16
C ARG A 223 -13.26 -22.61 12.49
N ALA A 224 -12.47 -22.20 11.50
CA ALA A 224 -11.07 -21.78 11.68
C ALA A 224 -10.96 -20.53 12.55
N PHE A 225 -11.86 -19.56 12.33
CA PHE A 225 -11.78 -18.25 12.95
C PHE A 225 -12.76 -18.06 14.11
N LYS A 226 -13.44 -19.13 14.55
CA LYS A 226 -14.40 -19.14 15.66
C LYS A 226 -15.37 -17.97 15.59
N VAL A 227 -15.93 -17.74 14.40
CA VAL A 227 -16.89 -16.67 14.18
C VAL A 227 -18.13 -17.00 15.01
N ASN A 228 -18.45 -16.17 16.00
CA ASN A 228 -19.68 -16.34 16.78
C ASN A 228 -20.86 -16.15 15.83
N VAL A 229 -21.53 -17.27 15.55
CA VAL A 229 -22.62 -17.37 14.59
C VAL A 229 -23.86 -16.73 15.18
N ARG A 230 -23.88 -15.41 15.22
CA ARG A 230 -25.11 -14.63 15.32
C ARG A 230 -25.70 -14.58 13.90
N ALA A 231 -26.98 -14.93 13.74
CA ALA A 231 -27.64 -15.15 12.44
C ALA A 231 -27.54 -13.94 11.48
N ASP A 232 -27.31 -12.77 12.04
CA ASP A 232 -27.01 -11.47 11.44
C ASP A 232 -25.66 -11.42 10.70
N LEU A 233 -24.60 -12.08 11.19
CA LEU A 233 -23.32 -12.18 10.48
C LEU A 233 -23.35 -13.29 9.41
N LEU A 234 -24.12 -14.36 9.64
CA LEU A 234 -24.41 -15.37 8.61
C LEU A 234 -25.17 -14.79 7.43
N LYS A 235 -26.05 -13.79 7.64
CA LYS A 235 -26.71 -13.06 6.55
C LYS A 235 -25.76 -12.22 5.69
N SER A 236 -24.60 -11.81 6.23
CA SER A 236 -23.52 -11.15 5.46
C SER A 236 -22.55 -12.14 4.79
N LEU A 237 -22.64 -13.41 5.20
CA LEU A 237 -21.92 -14.57 4.65
C LEU A 237 -22.88 -15.51 3.90
N ASP A 238 -24.13 -15.08 3.63
CA ASP A 238 -25.19 -15.90 3.06
C ASP A 238 -24.83 -16.23 1.61
N PRO A 239 -24.82 -17.50 1.19
CA PRO A 239 -24.58 -17.89 -0.18
C PRO A 239 -25.46 -17.15 -1.21
N ASN A 240 -26.66 -16.69 -0.83
CA ASN A 240 -27.55 -15.89 -1.69
C ASN A 240 -27.26 -14.38 -1.64
N SER A 241 -26.51 -13.89 -0.64
CA SER A 241 -26.04 -12.50 -0.54
C SER A 241 -24.61 -12.31 -1.05
N MET A 242 -23.96 -13.36 -1.57
CA MET A 242 -22.58 -13.38 -2.06
C MET A 242 -22.35 -12.59 -3.36
N VAL A 243 -22.93 -11.39 -3.45
CA VAL A 243 -22.54 -10.36 -4.41
C VAL A 243 -21.01 -10.17 -4.37
N LEU A 244 -20.35 -10.32 -3.21
CA LEU A 244 -18.88 -10.18 -3.06
C LEU A 244 -18.04 -11.19 -3.86
N PHE A 245 -18.55 -12.39 -4.15
CA PHE A 245 -17.82 -13.39 -4.94
C PHE A 245 -18.05 -13.23 -6.45
N ASP A 246 -19.25 -12.79 -6.84
CA ASP A 246 -19.62 -12.52 -8.23
C ASP A 246 -19.03 -11.22 -8.79
N LEU A 247 -18.37 -10.40 -7.97
CA LEU A 247 -17.70 -9.15 -8.41
C LEU A 247 -16.30 -9.35 -8.97
N THR A 248 -15.84 -10.59 -9.16
CA THR A 248 -14.48 -10.84 -9.61
C THR A 248 -14.23 -10.34 -11.03
N ASP A 249 -15.19 -10.46 -11.94
CA ASP A 249 -15.01 -9.98 -13.32
C ASP A 249 -15.06 -8.45 -13.41
N ASP A 250 -15.99 -7.81 -12.70
CA ASP A 250 -16.03 -6.35 -12.58
C ASP A 250 -14.74 -5.80 -11.97
N PHE A 251 -14.22 -6.46 -10.92
CA PHE A 251 -12.96 -6.07 -10.31
C PHE A 251 -11.77 -6.28 -11.27
N ARG A 252 -11.73 -7.39 -12.02
CA ARG A 252 -10.71 -7.61 -13.05
C ARG A 252 -10.75 -6.52 -14.13
N GLN A 253 -11.95 -6.10 -14.54
CA GLN A 253 -12.12 -5.01 -15.49
C GLN A 253 -11.62 -3.67 -14.91
N LEU A 254 -11.94 -3.37 -13.66
CA LEU A 254 -11.45 -2.18 -12.98
C LEU A 254 -9.92 -2.17 -12.91
N VAL A 255 -9.33 -3.29 -12.49
CA VAL A 255 -7.87 -3.50 -12.43
C VAL A 255 -7.23 -3.24 -13.79
N ALA A 256 -7.75 -3.84 -14.85
CA ALA A 256 -7.23 -3.66 -16.21
C ALA A 256 -7.37 -2.22 -16.71
N THR A 257 -8.50 -1.56 -16.40
CA THR A 257 -8.80 -0.20 -16.84
C THR A 257 -7.91 0.84 -16.15
N LYS A 258 -7.64 0.63 -14.85
CA LYS A 258 -6.85 1.55 -14.03
C LYS A 258 -5.35 1.22 -13.99
N GLY A 259 -4.97 0.05 -14.51
CA GLY A 259 -3.58 -0.42 -14.44
C GLY A 259 -3.14 -0.67 -12.99
N ILE A 260 -4.00 -1.31 -12.20
CA ILE A 260 -3.70 -1.65 -10.80
C ILE A 260 -2.83 -2.91 -10.79
N GLU A 261 -1.68 -2.85 -10.13
CA GLU A 261 -0.81 -4.00 -9.96
C GLU A 261 -1.42 -5.01 -8.98
N ILE A 262 -1.50 -6.28 -9.34
CA ILE A 262 -2.06 -7.34 -8.48
C ILE A 262 -0.99 -8.34 -8.09
N ALA A 263 -0.99 -8.72 -6.81
CA ALA A 263 -0.29 -9.88 -6.32
C ALA A 263 -1.18 -10.77 -5.45
N SER A 264 -1.03 -12.08 -5.61
CA SER A 264 -1.77 -13.10 -4.85
C SER A 264 -0.80 -14.04 -4.16
N LEU A 265 -0.80 -13.98 -2.83
CA LEU A 265 -0.03 -14.83 -1.94
C LEU A 265 -0.95 -15.87 -1.31
N PHE A 266 -0.57 -17.13 -1.34
CA PHE A 266 -1.45 -18.24 -0.93
C PHE A 266 -0.79 -19.25 -0.01
N GLU A 267 -1.61 -19.93 0.78
CA GLU A 267 -1.20 -20.96 1.74
C GLU A 267 -0.71 -22.24 1.03
N THR A 268 0.27 -22.93 1.62
CA THR A 268 0.71 -24.27 1.16
C THR A 268 0.52 -25.36 2.20
N LYS A 269 -0.08 -25.04 3.35
CA LYS A 269 -0.45 -26.00 4.39
C LYS A 269 -1.93 -25.90 4.71
N LYS A 270 -2.57 -27.06 4.88
CA LYS A 270 -3.93 -27.13 5.42
C LYS A 270 -3.96 -26.64 6.87
N THR A 271 -4.99 -25.89 7.23
CA THR A 271 -5.23 -25.45 8.61
C THR A 271 -5.58 -26.65 9.47
N LYS A 272 -4.87 -26.81 10.58
CA LYS A 272 -5.08 -27.92 11.53
C LYS A 272 -6.17 -27.55 12.53
N PHE A 273 -7.06 -28.51 12.78
CA PHE A 273 -8.11 -28.40 13.79
C PHE A 273 -7.83 -29.36 14.95
N SER A 274 -8.53 -29.14 16.07
CA SER A 274 -8.57 -30.13 17.15
C SER A 274 -9.13 -31.46 16.62
N TRP A 275 -8.52 -32.56 17.08
CA TRP A 275 -9.01 -33.92 16.85
C TRP A 275 -10.50 -34.01 17.22
N PRO A 276 -11.37 -34.65 16.40
CA PRO A 276 -11.09 -35.60 15.32
C PRO A 276 -11.10 -35.03 13.89
N ILE A 277 -11.09 -33.72 13.70
CA ILE A 277 -11.27 -33.16 12.34
C ILE A 277 -9.96 -33.06 11.58
N SER A 278 -9.97 -33.63 10.37
CA SER A 278 -8.85 -33.58 9.45
C SER A 278 -8.49 -32.14 9.07
N PRO A 279 -7.20 -31.84 8.82
CA PRO A 279 -6.80 -30.56 8.27
C PRO A 279 -7.50 -30.27 6.93
N VAL A 280 -7.91 -29.02 6.72
CA VAL A 280 -8.58 -28.57 5.48
C VAL A 280 -7.89 -27.33 4.91
N TRP A 281 -8.03 -27.13 3.60
CA TRP A 281 -7.73 -25.85 2.98
C TRP A 281 -8.80 -24.85 3.39
N ILE A 282 -8.39 -23.66 3.82
CA ILE A 282 -9.35 -22.58 4.03
C ILE A 282 -9.54 -21.84 2.72
N VAL A 283 -8.46 -21.55 1.99
CA VAL A 283 -8.55 -20.99 0.64
C VAL A 283 -7.60 -21.77 -0.25
N GLU A 284 -8.17 -22.53 -1.17
CA GLU A 284 -7.38 -23.22 -2.18
C GLU A 284 -6.68 -22.21 -3.10
N GLU A 285 -5.48 -22.56 -3.58
CA GLU A 285 -4.67 -21.71 -4.46
C GLU A 285 -5.48 -21.16 -5.65
N GLN A 286 -6.31 -21.97 -6.28
CA GLN A 286 -7.13 -21.55 -7.43
C GLN A 286 -8.18 -20.49 -7.07
N SER A 287 -8.65 -20.49 -5.82
CA SER A 287 -9.54 -19.43 -5.32
C SER A 287 -8.74 -18.21 -4.85
N ALA A 288 -7.51 -18.40 -4.34
CA ALA A 288 -6.63 -17.30 -3.94
C ALA A 288 -6.07 -16.49 -5.11
N ILE A 289 -6.06 -17.04 -6.32
CA ILE A 289 -5.55 -16.38 -7.53
C ILE A 289 -6.68 -15.62 -8.24
N LEU A 290 -6.49 -14.32 -8.45
CA LEU A 290 -7.48 -13.44 -9.05
C LEU A 290 -7.64 -13.74 -10.55
N GLY A 291 -6.57 -14.13 -11.24
CA GLY A 291 -6.58 -14.47 -12.67
C GLY A 291 -6.51 -13.26 -13.60
N THR A 292 -5.84 -12.18 -13.20
CA THR A 292 -5.57 -11.03 -14.07
C THR A 292 -4.27 -11.21 -14.86
N VAL A 293 -4.16 -10.56 -16.02
CA VAL A 293 -2.90 -10.50 -16.76
C VAL A 293 -1.86 -9.76 -15.91
N GLY A 294 -0.64 -10.29 -15.81
CA GLY A 294 0.44 -9.68 -15.04
C GLY A 294 0.35 -9.90 -13.52
N GLU A 295 -0.61 -10.69 -13.04
CA GLU A 295 -0.72 -11.03 -11.62
C GLU A 295 0.55 -11.73 -11.10
N ARG A 296 1.20 -11.13 -10.10
CA ARG A 296 2.32 -11.75 -9.37
C ARG A 296 1.75 -12.81 -8.41
N LYS A 297 2.45 -13.93 -8.28
CA LYS A 297 2.01 -15.07 -7.46
C LYS A 297 3.15 -15.53 -6.59
N ALA A 298 2.88 -15.77 -5.31
CA ALA A 298 3.88 -16.30 -4.39
C ALA A 298 3.24 -17.25 -3.38
N SER A 299 3.81 -18.44 -3.26
CA SER A 299 3.40 -19.42 -2.27
C SER A 299 4.06 -19.12 -0.92
N ILE A 300 3.30 -19.17 0.17
CA ILE A 300 3.80 -18.97 1.53
C ILE A 300 3.66 -20.28 2.30
N ASN A 301 4.76 -20.71 2.95
CA ASN A 301 4.83 -21.98 3.68
C ASN A 301 4.11 -21.97 5.04
N ALA A 302 2.85 -21.55 5.05
CA ALA A 302 1.98 -21.40 6.19
C ALA A 302 0.59 -21.96 5.90
N ASP A 303 -0.19 -22.13 6.95
CA ASP A 303 -1.65 -22.27 6.83
C ASP A 303 -2.31 -20.87 6.84
N HIS A 304 -3.60 -20.83 6.54
CA HIS A 304 -4.35 -19.59 6.34
C HIS A 304 -4.33 -18.65 7.55
N ALA A 305 -4.32 -19.24 8.75
CA ALA A 305 -4.32 -18.50 10.01
C ALA A 305 -2.97 -17.83 10.33
N ASN A 306 -1.88 -18.35 9.74
CA ASN A 306 -0.51 -17.85 9.91
C ASN A 306 0.06 -17.22 8.63
N LEU A 307 -0.73 -17.13 7.56
CA LEU A 307 -0.30 -16.66 6.24
C LEU A 307 0.33 -15.25 6.24
N CYS A 308 -0.09 -14.39 7.17
CA CYS A 308 0.39 -13.01 7.35
C CYS A 308 1.19 -12.79 8.64
N LYS A 309 1.59 -13.87 9.34
CA LYS A 309 2.28 -13.84 10.64
C LYS A 309 3.66 -14.47 10.54
N PHE A 310 4.65 -13.64 10.27
CA PHE A 310 6.02 -14.09 10.05
C PHE A 310 6.82 -14.08 11.34
N LYS A 311 7.73 -15.05 11.51
CA LYS A 311 8.45 -15.21 12.79
C LYS A 311 9.47 -14.11 13.06
N ASN A 312 10.18 -13.67 12.02
CA ASN A 312 11.27 -12.71 12.05
C ASN A 312 11.67 -12.31 10.62
N VAL A 313 12.69 -11.47 10.47
CA VAL A 313 13.22 -11.00 9.19
C VAL A 313 13.77 -12.10 8.26
N ALA A 314 14.11 -13.27 8.79
CA ALA A 314 14.62 -14.41 8.02
C ALA A 314 13.51 -15.42 7.64
N ASP A 315 12.26 -15.16 8.02
CA ASP A 315 11.12 -15.99 7.64
C ASP A 315 10.93 -15.97 6.12
N SER A 316 10.91 -17.13 5.48
CA SER A 316 10.81 -17.22 4.02
C SER A 316 9.50 -16.65 3.48
N GLY A 317 8.41 -16.71 4.26
CA GLY A 317 7.15 -16.06 3.92
C GLY A 317 7.25 -14.54 3.92
N LEU A 318 7.98 -13.96 4.89
CA LEU A 318 8.24 -12.52 4.91
C LEU A 318 9.11 -12.12 3.73
N ILE A 319 10.18 -12.85 3.43
CA ILE A 319 11.07 -12.55 2.30
C ILE A 319 10.27 -12.53 0.99
N ALA A 320 9.43 -13.53 0.74
CA ALA A 320 8.58 -13.58 -0.45
C ALA A 320 7.56 -12.41 -0.48
N THR A 321 6.93 -12.12 0.67
CA THR A 321 5.98 -10.99 0.79
C THR A 321 6.65 -9.65 0.55
N MET A 322 7.85 -9.46 1.12
CA MET A 322 8.61 -8.23 1.00
C MET A 322 9.11 -8.02 -0.43
N GLN A 323 9.53 -9.08 -1.11
CA GLN A 323 9.91 -9.02 -2.52
C GLN A 323 8.76 -8.49 -3.38
N VAL A 324 7.55 -9.02 -3.20
CA VAL A 324 6.35 -8.56 -3.91
C VAL A 324 6.03 -7.10 -3.61
N ILE A 325 6.07 -6.69 -2.34
CA ILE A 325 5.81 -5.31 -1.94
C ILE A 325 6.84 -4.37 -2.57
N LYS A 326 8.13 -4.72 -2.56
CA LYS A 326 9.21 -3.92 -3.16
C LYS A 326 9.04 -3.77 -4.67
N GLU A 327 8.72 -4.87 -5.36
CA GLU A 327 8.47 -4.84 -6.80
C GLU A 327 7.33 -3.90 -7.15
N ILE A 328 6.17 -4.04 -6.49
CA ILE A 328 5.02 -3.16 -6.72
C ILE A 328 5.37 -1.71 -6.36
N SER A 329 6.06 -1.48 -5.24
CA SER A 329 6.46 -0.12 -4.82
C SER A 329 7.37 0.54 -5.87
N ARG A 330 8.33 -0.20 -6.43
CA ARG A 330 9.20 0.28 -7.51
C ARG A 330 8.42 0.55 -8.80
N ASP A 331 7.38 -0.23 -9.07
CA ASP A 331 6.54 -0.08 -10.25
C ASP A 331 5.66 1.17 -10.22
N VAL A 332 5.40 1.71 -9.03
CA VAL A 332 4.46 2.84 -8.86
C VAL A 332 5.11 4.12 -8.35
N THR A 333 6.35 4.06 -7.86
CA THR A 333 7.13 5.22 -7.42
C THR A 333 8.12 5.63 -8.52
N PRO A 334 8.06 6.88 -9.01
CA PRO A 334 9.02 7.36 -9.99
C PRO A 334 10.39 7.61 -9.36
N GLU A 335 11.44 7.21 -10.07
CA GLU A 335 12.83 7.49 -9.72
C GLU A 335 13.45 8.35 -10.82
N ILE A 336 14.22 9.37 -10.44
CA ILE A 336 14.99 10.19 -11.40
C ILE A 336 16.45 9.83 -11.23
N VAL A 337 17.04 9.25 -12.27
CA VAL A 337 18.44 8.83 -12.29
C VAL A 337 19.22 9.64 -13.31
N ALA A 338 20.50 9.90 -13.00
CA ALA A 338 21.44 10.50 -13.93
C ALA A 338 22.29 9.39 -14.56
N LEU A 339 22.11 9.13 -15.86
CA LEU A 339 22.84 8.09 -16.58
C LEU A 339 23.91 8.70 -17.49
N HIS A 340 25.00 7.97 -17.71
CA HIS A 340 26.01 8.39 -18.69
C HIS A 340 25.41 8.33 -20.12
N PRO A 341 25.72 9.29 -21.03
CA PRO A 341 25.18 9.34 -22.40
C PRO A 341 25.35 8.04 -23.20
N SER A 342 26.38 7.24 -22.94
CA SER A 342 26.57 5.92 -23.58
C SER A 342 25.48 4.88 -23.23
N SER A 343 24.66 5.16 -22.22
CA SER A 343 23.56 4.28 -21.81
C SER A 343 22.32 4.42 -22.69
N GLN A 344 22.24 5.49 -23.50
CA GLN A 344 21.12 5.80 -24.39
C GLN A 344 20.78 4.61 -25.30
N PRO A 345 19.50 4.25 -25.42
CA PRO A 345 19.03 3.32 -26.46
C PRO A 345 19.35 3.87 -27.85
N ALA A 346 20.03 3.06 -28.66
CA ALA A 346 20.45 3.41 -30.01
C ALA A 346 19.83 2.44 -31.04
N PRO A 347 19.44 2.92 -32.24
CA PRO A 347 19.46 4.32 -32.66
C PRO A 347 18.38 5.15 -31.94
N ALA A 348 18.53 6.48 -31.97
CA ALA A 348 17.43 7.36 -31.57
C ALA A 348 16.23 7.11 -32.51
N PRO A 349 14.98 7.20 -32.02
CA PRO A 349 13.80 7.06 -32.88
C PRO A 349 13.78 8.11 -34.00
N ASP A 350 13.14 7.78 -35.12
CA ASP A 350 13.09 8.65 -36.30
C ASP A 350 12.58 10.05 -35.97
N GLY A 351 13.30 11.06 -36.48
CA GLY A 351 12.98 12.47 -36.25
C GLY A 351 13.42 13.04 -34.90
N LEU A 352 14.02 12.23 -34.03
CA LEU A 352 14.48 12.64 -32.70
C LEU A 352 16.00 12.56 -32.54
N LYS A 353 16.50 13.28 -31.55
CA LYS A 353 17.89 13.21 -31.09
C LYS A 353 17.96 13.36 -29.57
N TYR A 354 18.93 12.66 -28.99
CA TYR A 354 19.33 12.90 -27.61
C TYR A 354 20.05 14.24 -27.53
N THR A 355 19.59 15.13 -26.66
CA THR A 355 20.24 16.40 -26.41
C THR A 355 19.99 16.77 -24.97
N CYS A 356 21.06 16.77 -24.17
CA CYS A 356 21.03 17.16 -22.77
C CYS A 356 21.95 18.36 -22.52
N LEU A 357 21.42 19.41 -21.91
CA LEU A 357 22.19 20.59 -21.55
C LEU A 357 22.84 20.42 -20.18
N SER A 358 24.05 20.94 -20.01
CA SER A 358 24.67 21.10 -18.68
C SER A 358 24.19 22.35 -17.96
N ASP A 359 23.75 23.36 -18.70
CA ASP A 359 23.27 24.66 -18.21
C ASP A 359 22.09 25.09 -19.10
N PRO A 360 20.92 25.46 -18.54
CA PRO A 360 19.73 25.80 -19.32
C PRO A 360 19.93 27.02 -20.24
N GLU A 361 20.90 27.89 -19.97
CA GLU A 361 21.20 29.08 -20.77
C GLU A 361 22.36 28.87 -21.76
N LYS A 362 23.03 27.72 -21.73
CA LYS A 362 24.14 27.40 -22.63
C LYS A 362 23.84 26.15 -23.45
N LEU A 363 24.29 26.13 -24.70
CA LEU A 363 24.16 24.96 -25.59
C LEU A 363 25.23 23.88 -25.33
N GLY A 364 25.84 23.88 -24.15
CA GLY A 364 26.85 22.89 -23.75
C GLY A 364 26.20 21.53 -23.46
N SER A 365 26.81 20.45 -23.93
CA SER A 365 26.36 19.09 -23.61
C SER A 365 26.68 18.74 -22.15
N SER A 366 25.85 17.91 -21.55
CA SER A 366 26.06 17.33 -20.21
C SER A 366 26.73 15.96 -20.30
N ASP A 367 27.59 15.64 -19.33
CA ASP A 367 28.19 14.31 -19.15
C ASP A 367 27.22 13.32 -18.46
N SER A 368 26.01 13.77 -18.15
CA SER A 368 24.93 12.97 -17.59
C SER A 368 23.60 13.30 -18.28
N TYR A 369 22.73 12.31 -18.37
CA TYR A 369 21.40 12.41 -18.95
C TYR A 369 20.37 12.09 -17.87
N PRO A 370 19.42 13.00 -17.57
CA PRO A 370 18.35 12.73 -16.62
C PRO A 370 17.34 11.77 -17.26
N VAL A 371 17.04 10.68 -16.56
CA VAL A 371 16.11 9.65 -17.00
C VAL A 371 15.11 9.41 -15.88
N LEU A 372 13.83 9.45 -16.24
CA LEU A 372 12.77 9.02 -15.34
C LEU A 372 12.67 7.49 -15.46
N VAL A 373 12.67 6.79 -14.34
CA VAL A 373 12.42 5.35 -14.25
C VAL A 373 11.09 5.17 -13.54
N LEU A 374 10.18 4.40 -14.16
CA LEU A 374 8.92 4.00 -13.55
C LEU A 374 8.75 2.51 -13.79
N GLY A 375 8.93 1.74 -12.71
CA GLY A 375 8.93 0.28 -12.73
C GLY A 375 10.05 -0.36 -13.53
N LYS A 376 9.68 -1.00 -14.64
CA LYS A 376 10.63 -1.64 -15.57
C LYS A 376 10.97 -0.77 -16.77
N TYR A 377 10.43 0.44 -16.84
CA TYR A 377 10.55 1.31 -18.00
C TYR A 377 11.46 2.50 -17.71
N SER A 378 12.27 2.88 -18.70
CA SER A 378 13.08 4.09 -18.67
C SER A 378 12.52 5.11 -19.66
N TYR A 379 12.38 6.35 -19.22
CA TYR A 379 11.75 7.45 -19.95
C TYR A 379 12.79 8.54 -20.23
N TRP A 380 13.02 8.77 -21.51
CA TRP A 380 14.04 9.69 -22.00
C TRP A 380 13.35 10.86 -22.71
N ALA A 381 13.70 12.08 -22.34
CA ALA A 381 13.24 13.28 -23.05
C ALA A 381 14.17 13.57 -24.22
N LEU A 382 13.67 13.45 -25.45
CA LEU A 382 14.42 13.73 -26.67
C LEU A 382 13.91 15.03 -27.30
N SER A 383 14.78 15.65 -28.10
CA SER A 383 14.44 16.81 -28.90
C SER A 383 14.24 16.40 -30.35
N TYR A 384 13.37 17.10 -31.08
CA TYR A 384 13.24 16.89 -32.52
C TYR A 384 14.48 17.37 -33.27
N ILE A 385 14.85 16.68 -34.35
CA ILE A 385 16.02 17.03 -35.17
C ILE A 385 15.91 18.40 -35.84
N ASP A 386 14.68 18.86 -36.10
CA ASP A 386 14.38 20.19 -36.66
C ASP A 386 14.44 21.32 -35.62
N ASN A 387 14.76 20.99 -34.36
CA ASN A 387 14.87 21.92 -33.24
C ASN A 387 13.57 22.66 -32.91
N ARG A 388 12.39 22.15 -33.28
CA ARG A 388 11.13 22.77 -32.85
C ARG A 388 11.04 22.85 -31.32
N TYR A 389 10.22 23.77 -30.83
CA TYR A 389 10.06 24.01 -29.40
C TYR A 389 9.11 22.98 -28.76
N ALA A 390 9.50 21.71 -28.82
CA ALA A 390 8.80 20.58 -28.25
C ALA A 390 9.79 19.50 -27.78
N MET A 391 9.38 18.74 -26.77
CA MET A 391 10.07 17.54 -26.31
C MET A 391 9.19 16.34 -26.55
N GLU A 392 9.84 15.23 -26.90
CA GLU A 392 9.19 13.93 -26.93
C GLU A 392 9.77 13.02 -25.86
N ILE A 393 8.91 12.52 -24.98
CA ILE A 393 9.25 11.55 -23.95
C ILE A 393 9.08 10.17 -24.58
N VAL A 394 10.15 9.38 -24.59
CA VAL A 394 10.14 8.01 -25.12
C VAL A 394 10.41 7.02 -24.01
N ALA A 395 9.59 5.97 -23.93
CA ALA A 395 9.74 4.90 -22.94
C ALA A 395 10.35 3.65 -23.57
N TYR A 396 11.30 3.05 -22.87
CA TYR A 396 11.92 1.78 -23.25
C TYR A 396 11.76 0.72 -22.17
N ASP A 397 11.59 -0.54 -22.58
CA ASP A 397 11.66 -1.68 -21.66
C ASP A 397 13.12 -2.05 -21.29
N SER A 398 13.29 -3.07 -20.43
CA SER A 398 14.61 -3.53 -20.00
C SER A 398 15.49 -4.09 -21.11
N GLN A 399 14.91 -4.43 -22.26
CA GLN A 399 15.63 -4.89 -23.46
C GLN A 399 15.92 -3.75 -24.44
N LYS A 400 15.62 -2.50 -24.06
CA LYS A 400 15.72 -1.29 -24.88
C LYS A 400 14.77 -1.27 -26.08
N ASN A 401 13.66 -2.00 -26.03
CA ASN A 401 12.60 -1.87 -27.04
C ASN A 401 11.75 -0.64 -26.71
N LEU A 402 11.38 0.13 -27.75
CA LEU A 402 10.50 1.29 -27.62
C LEU A 402 9.07 0.82 -27.30
N VAL A 403 8.50 1.33 -26.21
CA VAL A 403 7.17 0.92 -25.71
C VAL A 403 6.19 2.07 -25.50
N GLY A 404 6.63 3.33 -25.70
CA GLY A 404 5.73 4.48 -25.63
C GLY A 404 6.37 5.79 -26.05
N ARG A 405 5.54 6.73 -26.53
CA ARG A 405 5.93 8.07 -26.97
C ARG A 405 4.88 9.10 -26.52
N TRP A 406 5.31 10.23 -25.99
CA TRP A 406 4.44 11.36 -25.59
C TRP A 406 5.10 12.68 -25.97
N SER A 407 4.36 13.59 -26.61
CA SER A 407 4.91 14.87 -27.07
C SER A 407 4.14 16.05 -26.52
N LYS A 408 4.86 17.09 -26.08
CA LYS A 408 4.30 18.39 -25.70
C LYS A 408 5.18 19.51 -26.25
N ALA A 409 4.53 20.57 -26.72
CA ALA A 409 5.19 21.82 -27.08
C ALA A 409 5.51 22.65 -25.82
N GLY A 410 6.51 23.53 -25.93
CA GLY A 410 6.83 24.52 -24.88
C GLY A 410 8.20 24.37 -24.23
N ALA A 411 8.98 23.35 -24.59
CA ALA A 411 10.39 23.22 -24.17
C ALA A 411 11.17 22.34 -25.16
N ARG A 412 12.50 22.41 -25.13
CA ARG A 412 13.42 21.50 -25.86
C ARG A 412 14.75 21.41 -25.12
N TYR A 413 15.60 20.45 -25.49
CA TYR A 413 16.92 20.20 -24.90
C TYR A 413 16.84 20.00 -23.38
N VAL A 414 16.53 18.78 -22.96
CA VAL A 414 16.35 18.47 -21.53
C VAL A 414 17.63 18.82 -20.76
N GLN A 415 17.48 19.30 -19.54
CA GLN A 415 18.59 19.59 -18.63
C GLN A 415 18.43 18.78 -17.36
N ARG A 416 17.20 18.72 -16.83
CA ARG A 416 16.86 17.93 -15.65
C ARG A 416 15.40 17.51 -15.68
N ILE A 417 15.07 16.57 -14.80
CA ILE A 417 13.69 16.16 -14.54
C ILE A 417 13.38 16.52 -13.09
N GLU A 418 12.18 17.01 -12.84
CA GLU A 418 11.63 17.22 -11.49
C GLU A 418 10.36 16.38 -11.35
N TYR A 419 10.16 15.81 -10.17
CA TYR A 419 8.91 15.17 -9.79
C TYR A 419 8.30 15.91 -8.60
N ASP A 420 7.06 16.36 -8.78
CA ASP A 420 6.27 16.96 -7.72
C ASP A 420 5.38 15.86 -7.11
N GLU A 421 5.76 15.38 -5.93
CA GLU A 421 5.05 14.32 -5.21
C GLU A 421 3.59 14.70 -4.89
N GLY A 422 3.35 15.99 -4.58
CA GLY A 422 2.04 16.49 -4.17
C GLY A 422 1.04 16.57 -5.32
N SER A 423 1.49 16.76 -6.56
CA SER A 423 0.63 16.84 -7.76
C SER A 423 0.80 15.65 -8.72
N ARG A 424 1.72 14.72 -8.43
CA ARG A 424 2.15 13.62 -9.32
C ARG A 424 2.51 14.10 -10.72
N GLN A 425 3.12 15.28 -10.83
CA GLN A 425 3.58 15.80 -12.11
C GLN A 425 5.08 15.62 -12.27
N VAL A 426 5.47 15.11 -13.44
CA VAL A 426 6.86 15.07 -13.88
C VAL A 426 7.10 16.24 -14.83
N LYS A 427 8.04 17.11 -14.50
CA LYS A 427 8.47 18.22 -15.35
C LYS A 427 9.81 17.88 -15.99
N PHE A 428 9.85 17.93 -17.31
CA PHE A 428 11.08 17.84 -18.09
C PHE A 428 11.50 19.27 -18.42
N VAL A 429 12.52 19.74 -17.72
CA VAL A 429 12.99 21.13 -17.81
C VAL A 429 14.17 21.19 -18.76
N GLY A 430 14.13 22.12 -19.70
CA GLY A 430 15.14 22.28 -20.73
C GLY A 430 15.65 23.70 -20.87
N GLN A 431 15.95 24.07 -22.11
CA GLN A 431 16.52 25.38 -22.45
C GLN A 431 15.69 26.54 -21.88
N SER A 432 16.37 27.55 -21.35
CA SER A 432 15.79 28.76 -20.74
C SER A 432 14.85 28.47 -19.56
N SER A 433 15.09 27.34 -18.87
CA SER A 433 14.28 26.84 -17.77
C SER A 433 12.80 26.59 -18.10
N LEU A 434 12.47 26.51 -19.40
CA LEU A 434 11.14 26.17 -19.86
C LEU A 434 10.94 24.65 -19.78
N SER A 435 9.71 24.24 -19.51
CA SER A 435 9.41 22.85 -19.18
C SER A 435 8.13 22.34 -19.81
N VAL A 436 8.10 21.05 -20.11
CA VAL A 436 6.86 20.32 -20.36
C VAL A 436 6.52 19.47 -19.14
N ALA A 437 5.26 19.48 -18.71
CA ALA A 437 4.80 18.73 -17.55
C ALA A 437 3.85 17.60 -17.99
N PHE A 438 4.00 16.42 -17.40
CA PHE A 438 3.14 15.26 -17.61
C PHE A 438 2.62 14.77 -16.27
N GLY A 439 1.35 14.35 -16.22
CA GLY A 439 0.88 13.56 -15.08
C GLY A 439 1.54 12.19 -15.08
N LEU A 440 1.89 11.63 -13.92
CA LEU A 440 2.51 10.30 -13.87
C LEU A 440 1.63 9.22 -14.50
N ASP A 441 0.30 9.34 -14.38
CA ASP A 441 -0.65 8.43 -15.04
C ASP A 441 -0.73 8.65 -16.57
N GLU A 442 -0.37 9.84 -17.08
CA GLU A 442 -0.26 10.12 -18.52
C GLU A 442 0.90 9.33 -19.14
N LEU A 443 2.00 9.18 -18.40
CA LEU A 443 3.21 8.48 -18.84
C LEU A 443 3.15 6.96 -18.66
N LYS A 444 2.06 6.39 -18.11
CA LYS A 444 1.97 4.93 -17.95
C LYS A 444 1.92 4.22 -19.31
N VAL A 445 2.82 3.24 -19.50
CA VAL A 445 2.78 2.30 -20.62
C VAL A 445 1.58 1.36 -20.43
N THR A 446 0.61 1.42 -21.34
CA THR A 446 -0.58 0.56 -21.35
C THR A 446 -0.64 -0.23 -22.66
N ARG A 447 -1.52 -1.24 -22.75
CA ARG A 447 -1.74 -1.99 -24.00
C ARG A 447 -2.16 -1.11 -25.20
N GLY A 448 -2.68 0.09 -24.95
CA GLY A 448 -3.12 1.04 -25.98
C GLY A 448 -2.14 2.18 -26.27
N THR A 449 -0.95 2.18 -25.65
CA THR A 449 0.04 3.23 -25.88
C THR A 449 0.47 3.22 -27.35
N ARG A 450 0.29 4.35 -28.04
CA ARG A 450 0.50 4.44 -29.49
C ARG A 450 1.98 4.28 -29.84
N PHE A 451 2.26 3.37 -30.78
CA PHE A 451 3.50 3.29 -31.53
C PHE A 451 3.34 4.17 -32.77
N GLY A 452 3.37 5.49 -32.57
CA GLY A 452 3.31 6.47 -33.66
C GLY A 452 4.66 6.63 -34.32
#